data_AF-A0A2E6GIY6-F1
#
_entry.id   AF-A0A2E6GIY6-F1
#
_cell.length_a   1.000
_cell.length_b   1.000
_cell.length_c   1.000
_cell.angle_alpha   90.00
_cell.angle_beta   90.00
_cell.angle_gamma   90.00
#
_symmetry.space_group_name_H-M   'P 1'
#
loop_
_entity.id
_entity.type
_entity.pdbx_description
1 polymer ?
#
loop_
_entity_poly.entity_id
_entity_poly.type
_entity_poly.pdbx_seq_one_letter_code
_entity_poly.pdbx_strand_id
1 'polypeptide(L)' 'MSPLATKIKTSLESEAQQFHDVVDEHMDVPWQEFLRAWGELRAIDILQRDDEGAYFIEVS' A
#
# COMPACT_ATOMS: atom_id res chain seq x y z
N MET A 1 10.65 1.35 -7.18
CA MET A 1 9.29 0.80 -7.03
C MET A 1 8.59 0.80 -8.38
N SER A 2 7.68 -0.14 -8.60
CA SER A 2 6.77 -0.18 -9.74
C SER A 2 5.78 1.00 -9.71
N PRO A 3 5.18 1.38 -10.86
CA PRO A 3 4.17 2.43 -10.89
C PRO A 3 3.00 2.17 -9.92
N LEU A 4 2.58 0.91 -9.79
CA LEU A 4 1.53 0.52 -8.84
C LEU A 4 1.99 0.69 -7.38
N ALA A 5 3.22 0.27 -7.03
CA ALA A 5 3.75 0.48 -5.68
C ALA A 5 3.84 1.97 -5.33
N THR A 6 4.23 2.82 -6.28
CA THR A 6 4.20 4.28 -6.10
C THR A 6 2.79 4.80 -5.89
N LYS A 7 1.80 4.31 -6.63
CA LYS A 7 0.39 4.70 -6.47
C LYS A 7 -0.15 4.30 -5.09
N ILE A 8 0.09 3.06 -4.66
CA ILE A 8 -0.29 2.59 -3.31
C ILE A 8 0.40 3.42 -2.24
N LYS A 9 1.70 3.70 -2.38
CA LYS A 9 2.45 4.56 -1.46
C LYS A 9 1.77 5.92 -1.31
N THR A 10 1.46 6.60 -2.42
CA THR A 10 0.81 7.91 -2.38
C THR A 10 -0.57 7.88 -1.72
N SER A 11 -1.32 6.79 -1.88
CA SER A 11 -2.59 6.60 -1.17
C SER A 11 -2.36 6.52 0.35
N LEU A 12 -1.44 5.66 0.78
CA LEU A 12 -1.11 5.44 2.20
C LEU A 12 -0.39 6.63 2.87
N GLU A 13 0.21 7.53 2.09
CA GLU A 13 0.72 8.83 2.55
C GLU A 13 -0.40 9.85 2.79
N SER A 14 -1.54 9.67 2.11
CA SER A 14 -2.68 10.58 2.19
C SER A 14 -3.67 10.17 3.28
N GLU A 15 -3.93 8.87 3.42
CA GLU A 15 -4.90 8.31 4.36
C GLU A 15 -4.48 6.90 4.82
N ALA A 16 -4.76 6.56 6.09
CA ALA A 16 -4.54 5.22 6.60
C ALA A 16 -5.63 4.27 6.07
N GLN A 17 -5.25 3.10 5.55
CA GLN A 17 -6.19 2.18 4.89
C GLN A 17 -6.02 0.74 5.37
N GLN A 18 -7.12 -0.01 5.50
CA GLN A 18 -7.03 -1.45 5.73
C GLN A 18 -6.49 -2.12 4.48
N PHE A 19 -5.81 -3.27 4.62
CA PHE A 19 -5.28 -3.98 3.45
C PHE A 19 -6.37 -4.34 2.43
N HIS A 20 -7.57 -4.69 2.89
CA HIS A 20 -8.68 -4.99 1.99
C HIS A 20 -9.14 -3.76 1.21
N ASP A 21 -9.14 -2.57 1.81
CA ASP A 21 -9.46 -1.32 1.12
C ASP A 21 -8.45 -1.05 -0.01
N VAL A 22 -7.15 -1.23 0.27
CA VAL A 22 -6.10 -1.07 -0.75
C VAL A 22 -6.26 -2.09 -1.89
N VAL A 23 -6.67 -3.32 -1.58
CA VAL A 23 -6.96 -4.35 -2.61
C VAL A 23 -8.18 -3.94 -3.44
N ASP A 24 -9.25 -3.48 -2.79
CA ASP A 24 -10.51 -3.12 -3.42
C ASP A 24 -10.33 -1.95 -4.42
N GLU A 25 -9.47 -0.98 -4.10
CA GLU A 25 -9.10 0.13 -5.00
C GLU A 25 -8.31 -0.29 -6.26
N HIS A 26 -7.78 -1.51 -6.26
CA HIS A 26 -6.92 -2.04 -7.30
C HIS A 26 -7.43 -3.37 -7.87
N MET A 27 -8.74 -3.62 -7.79
CA MET A 27 -9.40 -4.84 -8.31
C MET A 27 -9.28 -5.01 -9.83
N ASP A 28 -8.93 -3.95 -10.56
CA ASP A 28 -8.66 -3.97 -12.00
C ASP A 28 -7.24 -4.49 -12.33
N VAL A 29 -6.38 -4.63 -11.33
CA VAL A 29 -5.00 -5.11 -11.48
C VAL A 29 -4.90 -6.62 -11.27
N PRO A 30 -4.12 -7.36 -12.08
CA PRO A 30 -3.83 -8.76 -11.81
C PRO A 30 -3.24 -8.97 -10.40
N TRP A 31 -3.79 -9.93 -9.65
CA TRP A 31 -3.41 -10.17 -8.25
C TRP A 31 -1.90 -10.34 -8.01
N GLN A 32 -1.20 -11.00 -8.94
CA GLN A 32 0.25 -11.18 -8.86
C GLN A 32 1.03 -9.86 -8.97
N GLU A 33 0.55 -8.93 -9.79
CA GLU A 33 1.13 -7.61 -9.95
C GLU A 33 0.90 -6.76 -8.70
N PHE A 34 -0.31 -6.82 -8.14
CA PHE A 34 -0.62 -6.20 -6.85
C PHE A 34 0.29 -6.72 -5.73
N LEU A 35 0.39 -8.04 -5.58
CA LEU A 35 1.24 -8.66 -4.55
C LEU A 35 2.72 -8.30 -4.72
N ARG A 36 3.20 -8.19 -5.96
CA ARG A 36 4.56 -7.72 -6.25
C ARG A 36 4.75 -6.27 -5.77
N ALA A 37 3.83 -5.37 -6.12
CA ALA A 37 3.87 -3.98 -5.70
C ALA A 37 3.82 -3.84 -4.17
N TRP A 38 2.93 -4.60 -3.51
CA TRP A 38 2.86 -4.66 -2.05
C TRP A 38 4.16 -5.18 -1.42
N GLY A 39 4.76 -6.21 -2.00
CA GLY A 39 6.06 -6.73 -1.58
C GLY A 39 7.19 -5.71 -1.66
N GLU A 40 7.18 -4.85 -2.69
CA GLU A 40 8.15 -3.77 -2.82
C GLU A 40 8.05 -2.74 -1.68
N LEU A 41 6.82 -2.39 -1.25
CA LEU A 41 6.59 -1.49 -0.11
C LEU A 41 7.06 -2.11 1.21
N ARG A 42 6.82 -3.41 1.40
CA ARG A 42 7.32 -4.14 2.57
C ARG A 42 8.84 -4.25 2.60
N ALA A 43 9.48 -4.39 1.44
CA ALA A 43 10.93 -4.55 1.34
C ALA A 43 11.71 -3.30 1.73
N ILE A 44 11.10 -2.13 1.64
CA ILE A 44 11.70 -0.84 2.01
C ILE A 44 11.34 -0.38 3.43
N ASP A 45 10.57 -1.19 4.17
CA ASP A 45 10.28 -1.02 5.60
C ASP A 45 9.67 0.34 5.99
N ILE A 46 8.84 0.92 5.12
CA ILE A 46 8.17 2.22 5.34
C ILE A 46 6.72 2.10 5.84
N LEU A 47 6.17 0.89 5.83
CA LEU A 47 4.77 0.66 6.19
C LEU A 47 4.61 0.64 7.70
N GLN A 48 3.85 1.60 8.23
CA GLN A 48 3.43 1.62 9.62
C GLN A 48 1.99 1.13 9.74
N ARG A 49 1.54 0.87 10.98
CA ARG A 49 0.15 0.54 11.28
C ARG A 49 -0.34 1.36 12.46
N ASP A 50 -1.58 1.81 12.40
CA ASP A 50 -2.23 2.49 13.52
C ASP A 50 -2.84 1.48 14.50
N ASP A 51 -3.50 2.00 15.54
CA ASP A 51 -4.14 1.19 16.59
C ASP A 51 -5.32 0.35 16.06
N GLU A 52 -5.90 0.72 14.91
CA GLU A 52 -6.99 0.00 14.22
C GLU A 52 -6.45 -1.02 13.21
N GLY A 53 -5.12 -1.08 13.04
CA GLY A 53 -4.44 -1.99 12.12
C GLY A 53 -4.44 -1.53 10.67
N ALA A 54 -4.88 -0.30 10.39
CA ALA A 54 -4.79 0.30 9.07
C ALA A 54 -3.32 0.65 8.77
N TYR A 55 -2.91 0.46 7.51
CA TYR A 55 -1.58 0.82 7.06
C TYR A 55 -1.51 2.30 6.74
N PHE A 56 -0.39 2.94 7.07
CA PHE A 56 -0.09 4.30 6.66
C PHE A 56 1.41 4.48 6.45
N ILE A 57 1.79 5.58 5.78
CA ILE A 57 3.18 5.97 5.55
C ILE A 57 3.34 7.43 6.00
N GLU A 58 4.24 7.68 6.94
CA GLU A 58 4.54 9.04 7.39
C GLU A 58 5.26 9.84 6.29
N VAL A 59 4.74 11.03 5.99
CA VAL A 59 5.41 11.99 5.10
C VAL A 59 6.42 12.78 5.94
N SER A 60 7.71 12.48 5.76
CA SER A 60 8.82 13.21 6.38
C SER A 60 9.14 14.53 5.68
#